data_AF-A0A5D0TCA8-F1
#
_entry.id   AF-A0A5D0TCA8-F1
#
_cell.length_a   1.000
_cell.length_b   1.000
_cell.length_c   1.000
_cell.angle_alpha   90.00
_cell.angle_beta   90.00
_cell.angle_gamma   90.00
#
_symmetry.space_group_name_H-M   'P 1'
#
loop_
_entity.id
_entity.type
_entity.pdbx_description
1 polymer ?
#
loop_
_entity_poly.entity_id
_entity_poly.type
_entity_poly.pdbx_seq_one_letter_code
_entity_poly.pdbx_strand_id
1 'polypeptide(L)'
;MDPFVLTIIIIFATGITMSVLRTTVKDTCLKDFRKDCSIVLMKNGKPVFGKVELKSSGLILHYHEPYRSRDHYESSFIIYKNEFAAIKNVIRIISDLDETEIKRRNIRSLLIKRSFFSGIRRSLRNVFALLRDSLVDTFRLFVGRTSPKSSVLSSGGTYINRVGESFVDYVGNAYDPILEKFIGREIVVEISENGHWKEFTGILRNYSKDFLEVLSIKMPVTLELPADKSVLKKFKIDVSVIKDDKGILCNKRKNSLKIDIDGLSEIVEPNKSVEVEKFPDVKSVLLTINEEMDAIFPRSDAIVRHNIPEI
;
A
#
# COMPACT_ATOMS: atom_id res chain seq x y z
N MET A 1 22.91 -39.34 -13.89
CA MET A 1 21.82 -38.60 -14.58
C MET A 1 22.46 -37.75 -15.65
N ASP A 2 21.88 -37.72 -16.85
CA ASP A 2 22.34 -36.82 -17.91
C ASP A 2 22.23 -35.35 -17.41
N PRO A 3 23.31 -34.56 -17.45
CA PRO A 3 23.29 -33.14 -17.10
C PRO A 3 22.13 -32.38 -17.76
N PHE A 4 21.73 -32.77 -18.97
CA PHE A 4 20.60 -32.17 -19.66
C PHE A 4 19.25 -32.40 -18.95
N VAL A 5 19.00 -33.64 -18.52
CA VAL A 5 17.79 -34.00 -17.77
C VAL A 5 17.76 -33.24 -16.44
N LEU A 6 18.91 -33.08 -15.78
CA LEU A 6 19.02 -32.29 -14.56
C LEU A 6 18.67 -30.81 -14.80
N THR A 7 19.16 -30.19 -15.88
CA THR A 7 18.85 -28.79 -16.21
C THR A 7 17.35 -28.60 -16.49
N ILE A 8 16.72 -29.50 -17.25
CA ILE A 8 15.27 -29.45 -17.50
C ILE A 8 14.49 -29.52 -16.18
N ILE A 9 14.84 -30.48 -15.31
CA ILE A 9 14.19 -30.65 -14.01
C ILE A 9 14.31 -29.36 -13.18
N ILE A 10 15.48 -28.72 -13.15
CA ILE A 10 15.71 -27.48 -12.40
C ILE A 10 14.86 -26.33 -12.95
N ILE A 11 14.75 -26.18 -14.27
CA ILE A 11 13.92 -25.12 -14.89
C ILE A 11 12.45 -25.31 -14.53
N PHE A 12 11.94 -26.54 -14.67
CA PHE A 12 10.55 -26.84 -14.31
C PHE A 12 10.30 -26.65 -12.80
N ALA A 13 11.19 -27.14 -11.94
CA ALA A 13 11.08 -26.96 -10.49
C ALA A 13 11.09 -25.48 -10.09
N THR A 14 11.94 -24.66 -10.73
CA THR A 14 12.02 -23.22 -10.49
C THR A 14 10.75 -22.50 -10.98
N GLY A 15 10.25 -22.85 -12.17
CA GLY A 15 9.00 -22.30 -12.72
C GLY A 15 7.78 -22.64 -11.85
N ILE A 16 7.65 -23.89 -11.40
CA ILE A 16 6.57 -24.33 -10.50
C ILE A 16 6.67 -23.59 -9.17
N THR A 17 7.86 -23.54 -8.58
CA THR A 17 8.10 -22.85 -7.30
C THR A 17 7.73 -21.36 -7.42
N MET A 18 8.10 -20.69 -8.52
CA MET A 18 7.72 -19.30 -8.74
C MET A 18 6.23 -19.10 -8.98
N SER A 19 5.56 -20.00 -9.70
CA SER A 19 4.12 -19.95 -9.87
C SER A 19 3.40 -20.07 -8.52
N VAL A 20 3.85 -20.99 -7.66
CA VAL A 20 3.31 -21.17 -6.30
C VAL A 20 3.62 -19.95 -5.41
N LEU A 21 4.81 -19.37 -5.51
CA LEU A 21 5.14 -18.14 -4.79
C LEU A 21 4.25 -16.97 -5.25
N ARG A 22 4.04 -16.82 -6.56
CA ARG A 22 3.20 -15.73 -7.12
C ARG A 22 1.76 -15.78 -6.62
N THR A 23 1.21 -16.97 -6.37
CA THR A 23 -0.18 -17.15 -5.89
C THR A 23 -0.33 -17.04 -4.38
N THR A 24 0.77 -17.09 -3.62
CA THR A 24 0.75 -17.11 -2.14
C THR A 24 1.34 -15.86 -1.51
N VAL A 25 2.31 -15.22 -2.17
CA VAL A 25 2.98 -14.02 -1.66
C VAL A 25 2.02 -12.84 -1.70
N LYS A 26 1.83 -12.26 -0.52
CA LYS A 26 1.08 -11.02 -0.31
C LYS A 26 2.08 -9.86 -0.26
N ASP A 27 1.62 -8.67 -0.60
CA ASP A 27 2.44 -7.46 -0.47
C ASP A 27 2.88 -7.26 0.99
N THR A 28 4.17 -7.01 1.20
CA THR A 28 4.79 -6.94 2.53
C THR A 28 4.42 -5.68 3.30
N CYS A 29 4.21 -4.55 2.61
CA CYS A 29 3.77 -3.29 3.23
C CYS A 29 2.30 -3.40 3.65
N LEU A 30 1.42 -3.83 2.74
CA LEU A 30 -0.01 -3.98 3.04
C LEU A 30 -0.27 -5.04 4.12
N LYS A 31 0.66 -5.98 4.32
CA LYS A 31 0.57 -7.02 5.34
C LYS A 31 0.52 -6.44 6.76
N ASP A 32 1.18 -5.31 6.98
CA ASP A 32 1.34 -4.67 8.30
C ASP A 32 0.13 -3.81 8.70
N PHE A 33 -0.82 -3.60 7.78
CA PHE A 33 -2.10 -2.92 8.01
C PHE A 33 -3.26 -3.91 8.23
N ARG A 34 -3.01 -5.23 8.13
CA ARG A 34 -4.06 -6.24 8.24
C ARG A 34 -4.73 -6.25 9.61
N LYS A 35 -6.07 -6.37 9.57
CA LYS A 35 -6.98 -6.39 10.72
C LYS A 35 -6.99 -5.09 11.55
N ASP A 36 -6.44 -4.01 11.01
CA ASP A 36 -6.50 -2.69 11.60
C ASP A 36 -7.47 -1.83 10.76
N CYS A 37 -8.12 -0.86 11.40
CA CYS A 37 -8.88 0.15 10.68
C CYS A 37 -7.94 1.03 9.85
N SER A 38 -8.22 1.17 8.56
CA SER A 38 -7.39 1.97 7.64
C SER A 38 -8.27 2.69 6.63
N ILE A 39 -7.74 3.79 6.10
CA ILE A 39 -8.34 4.57 5.04
C ILE A 39 -7.47 4.35 3.80
N VAL A 40 -8.06 3.84 2.73
CA VAL A 40 -7.43 3.77 1.41
C VAL A 40 -7.94 4.96 0.61
N LEU A 41 -7.04 5.88 0.28
CA LEU A 41 -7.34 7.00 -0.61
C LEU A 41 -7.00 6.58 -2.03
N MET A 42 -7.98 6.65 -2.91
CA MET A 42 -7.79 6.38 -4.34
C MET A 42 -7.32 7.66 -5.06
N LYS A 43 -6.64 7.53 -6.19
CA LYS A 43 -6.17 8.68 -7.01
C LYS A 43 -7.30 9.55 -7.55
N ASN A 44 -8.52 9.01 -7.64
CA ASN A 44 -9.72 9.77 -8.00
C ASN A 44 -10.31 10.58 -6.81
N GLY A 45 -9.63 10.63 -5.67
CA GLY A 45 -10.05 11.39 -4.49
C GLY A 45 -11.00 10.63 -3.56
N LYS A 46 -11.55 9.49 -3.97
CA LYS A 46 -12.50 8.73 -3.15
C LYS A 46 -11.79 8.03 -1.97
N PRO A 47 -12.12 8.36 -0.72
CA PRO A 47 -11.64 7.60 0.43
C PRO A 47 -12.51 6.35 0.65
N VAL A 48 -11.87 5.23 0.95
CA VAL A 48 -12.53 3.99 1.35
C VAL A 48 -12.01 3.59 2.72
N PHE A 49 -12.90 3.46 3.70
CA PHE A 49 -12.56 3.13 5.08
C PHE A 49 -13.02 1.72 5.44
N GLY A 50 -12.19 0.97 6.15
CA GLY A 50 -12.58 -0.33 6.68
C GLY A 50 -11.44 -1.11 7.32
N LYS A 51 -11.77 -2.32 7.79
CA LYS A 51 -10.75 -3.27 8.26
C LYS A 51 -10.12 -3.98 7.08
N VAL A 52 -8.78 -3.91 7.01
CA VAL A 52 -8.00 -4.47 5.91
C VAL A 52 -7.87 -5.99 6.02
N GLU A 53 -8.33 -6.70 4.99
CA GLU A 53 -8.02 -8.11 4.74
C GLU A 53 -7.24 -8.25 3.43
N LEU A 54 -6.00 -8.71 3.53
CA LEU A 54 -5.12 -8.89 2.37
C LEU A 54 -5.13 -10.33 1.86
N LYS A 55 -5.35 -10.50 0.55
CA LYS A 55 -5.17 -11.74 -0.22
C LYS A 55 -3.99 -11.58 -1.19
N SER A 56 -3.58 -12.64 -1.86
CA SER A 56 -2.53 -12.57 -2.89
C SER A 56 -3.02 -11.87 -4.17
N SER A 57 -4.31 -11.94 -4.45
CA SER A 57 -4.97 -11.31 -5.60
C SER A 57 -5.39 -9.86 -5.39
N GLY A 58 -5.36 -9.35 -4.15
CA GLY A 58 -5.85 -8.01 -3.84
C GLY A 58 -6.10 -7.77 -2.35
N LEU A 59 -6.77 -6.65 -2.08
CA LEU A 59 -7.13 -6.14 -0.76
C LEU A 59 -8.65 -6.06 -0.64
N ILE A 60 -9.19 -6.40 0.52
CA ILE A 60 -10.60 -6.22 0.88
C ILE A 60 -10.67 -5.29 2.09
N LEU A 61 -11.52 -4.27 2.03
CA LEU A 61 -11.85 -3.37 3.13
C LEU A 61 -13.24 -3.73 3.63
N HIS A 62 -13.32 -4.36 4.80
CA HIS A 62 -14.59 -4.68 5.44
C HIS A 62 -15.14 -3.46 6.15
N TYR A 63 -16.37 -3.05 5.80
CA TYR A 63 -17.06 -1.98 6.50
C TYR A 63 -17.54 -2.48 7.87
N HIS A 64 -17.57 -1.59 8.86
CA HIS A 64 -18.11 -1.93 10.17
C HIS A 64 -19.61 -2.19 10.11
N GLU A 65 -20.32 -1.41 9.29
CA GLU A 65 -21.75 -1.53 9.03
C GLU A 65 -21.99 -1.52 7.52
N PRO A 66 -22.97 -2.30 7.01
CA PRO A 66 -23.31 -2.31 5.60
C PRO A 66 -23.62 -0.90 5.09
N TYR A 67 -22.93 -0.48 4.04
CA TYR A 67 -23.13 0.79 3.38
C TYR A 67 -24.25 0.66 2.36
N ARG A 68 -25.28 1.51 2.44
CA ARG A 68 -26.34 1.52 1.44
C ARG A 68 -25.87 2.27 0.20
N SER A 69 -25.60 1.52 -0.84
CA SER A 69 -25.47 2.02 -2.21
C SER A 69 -26.86 2.25 -2.82
N ARG A 70 -26.94 2.86 -4.00
CA ARG A 70 -28.23 3.28 -4.62
C ARG A 70 -29.32 2.20 -4.53
N ASP A 71 -28.96 0.95 -4.86
CA ASP A 71 -29.91 -0.16 -4.98
C ASP A 71 -29.59 -1.38 -4.10
N HIS A 72 -28.48 -1.37 -3.36
CA HIS A 72 -28.05 -2.53 -2.56
C HIS A 72 -27.19 -2.13 -1.36
N TYR A 73 -27.00 -3.08 -0.44
CA TYR A 73 -26.08 -2.91 0.70
C TYR A 73 -24.72 -3.54 0.36
N GLU A 74 -23.67 -2.76 0.50
CA GLU A 74 -22.28 -3.18 0.35
C GLU A 74 -21.70 -3.46 1.74
N SER A 75 -21.08 -4.62 1.95
CA SER A 75 -20.39 -4.97 3.21
C SER A 75 -18.89 -4.75 3.15
N SER A 76 -18.33 -4.67 1.94
CA SER A 76 -16.90 -4.52 1.73
C SER A 76 -16.57 -3.88 0.39
N PHE A 77 -15.36 -3.34 0.28
CA PHE A 77 -14.78 -2.86 -0.97
C PHE A 77 -13.57 -3.72 -1.34
N ILE A 78 -13.50 -4.16 -2.60
CA ILE A 78 -12.43 -5.02 -3.08
C ILE A 78 -11.56 -4.23 -4.06
N ILE A 79 -10.25 -4.28 -3.86
CA ILE A 79 -9.24 -3.68 -4.74
C ILE A 79 -8.34 -4.81 -5.24
N TYR A 80 -8.39 -5.09 -6.54
CA TYR A 80 -7.53 -6.11 -7.13
C TYR A 80 -6.08 -5.60 -7.26
N LYS A 81 -5.14 -6.54 -7.33
CA LYS A 81 -3.70 -6.21 -7.39
C LYS A 81 -3.33 -5.34 -8.59
N ASN A 82 -3.99 -5.50 -9.74
CA ASN A 82 -3.80 -4.65 -10.91
C ASN A 82 -4.32 -3.22 -10.72
N GLU A 83 -5.17 -2.98 -9.72
CA GLU A 83 -5.69 -1.65 -9.36
C GLU A 83 -4.84 -0.96 -8.29
N PHE A 84 -3.78 -1.60 -7.78
CA PHE A 84 -2.89 -0.98 -6.77
C PHE A 84 -2.27 0.33 -7.25
N ALA A 85 -2.03 0.47 -8.56
CA ALA A 85 -1.54 1.73 -9.14
C ALA A 85 -2.55 2.91 -9.01
N ALA A 86 -3.83 2.62 -8.79
CA ALA A 86 -4.88 3.60 -8.54
C ALA A 86 -5.00 4.01 -7.07
N ILE A 87 -4.27 3.36 -6.16
CA ILE A 87 -4.15 3.79 -4.76
C ILE A 87 -3.26 5.03 -4.72
N LYS A 88 -3.70 6.09 -4.05
CA LYS A 88 -2.89 7.27 -3.74
C LYS A 88 -2.08 7.04 -2.47
N ASN A 89 -2.74 6.58 -1.41
CA ASN A 89 -2.08 6.13 -0.18
C ASN A 89 -3.03 5.25 0.65
N VAL A 90 -2.46 4.48 1.56
CA VAL A 90 -3.20 3.80 2.63
C VAL A 90 -2.73 4.37 3.95
N ILE A 91 -3.63 4.91 4.75
CA ILE A 91 -3.29 5.57 6.01
C ILE A 91 -4.01 4.94 7.19
N ARG A 92 -3.35 5.00 8.34
CA ARG A 92 -3.86 4.56 9.64
C ARG A 92 -3.56 5.67 10.64
N ILE A 93 -4.60 6.39 11.05
CA ILE A 93 -4.46 7.52 11.98
C ILE A 93 -4.28 6.97 13.39
N ILE A 94 -3.17 7.34 14.06
CA ILE A 94 -2.77 6.72 15.32
C ILE A 94 -3.76 7.05 16.45
N SER A 95 -4.32 8.27 16.46
CA SER A 95 -5.30 8.70 17.46
C SER A 95 -6.63 7.94 17.38
N ASP A 96 -6.90 7.29 16.25
CA ASP A 96 -8.11 6.53 16.00
C ASP A 96 -8.03 5.06 16.40
N LEU A 97 -6.83 4.57 16.73
CA LEU A 97 -6.61 3.18 17.08
C LEU A 97 -7.11 2.83 18.48
N ASP A 98 -7.70 1.65 18.58
CA ASP A 98 -8.07 1.05 19.86
C ASP A 98 -6.82 0.54 20.60
N GLU A 99 -6.91 0.31 21.91
CA GLU A 99 -5.77 -0.18 22.72
C GLU A 99 -5.17 -1.48 22.18
N THR A 100 -6.01 -2.38 21.63
CA THR A 100 -5.56 -3.64 21.04
C THR A 100 -4.79 -3.43 19.72
N GLU A 101 -5.16 -2.41 18.95
CA GLU A 101 -4.48 -2.02 17.71
C GLU A 101 -3.16 -1.32 18.02
N ILE A 102 -3.13 -0.45 19.02
CA ILE A 102 -1.90 0.20 19.51
C ILE A 102 -0.90 -0.85 20.01
N LYS A 103 -1.34 -1.83 20.81
CA LYS A 103 -0.47 -2.94 21.25
C LYS A 103 0.08 -3.75 20.07
N ARG A 104 -0.76 -4.08 19.07
CA ARG A 104 -0.33 -4.78 17.85
C ARG A 104 0.69 -3.96 17.05
N ARG A 105 0.44 -2.66 16.89
CA ARG A 105 1.37 -1.71 16.24
C ARG A 105 2.71 -1.70 16.96
N ASN A 106 2.72 -1.55 18.29
CA ASN A 106 3.94 -1.47 19.08
C ASN A 106 4.76 -2.77 19.05
N ILE A 107 4.09 -3.93 19.10
CA ILE A 107 4.79 -5.22 18.95
C ILE A 107 5.43 -5.32 17.56
N ARG A 108 4.70 -4.95 16.49
CA ARG A 108 5.22 -4.95 15.12
C ARG A 108 6.37 -3.95 14.94
N SER A 109 6.28 -2.77 15.56
CA SER A 109 7.32 -1.76 15.50
C SER A 109 8.57 -2.17 16.27
N LEU A 110 8.46 -2.79 17.44
CA LEU A 110 9.63 -3.29 18.18
C LEU A 110 10.38 -4.40 17.44
N LEU A 111 9.68 -5.18 16.60
CA LEU A 111 10.31 -6.20 15.77
C LEU A 111 11.16 -5.63 14.62
N ILE A 112 11.08 -4.32 14.24
CA ILE A 112 12.07 -3.77 13.26
C ILE A 112 13.48 -3.82 13.84
N LYS A 113 13.63 -3.44 15.12
CA LYS A 113 14.95 -3.19 15.70
C LYS A 113 15.83 -4.46 15.78
N ARG A 114 15.29 -5.66 15.53
CA ARG A 114 15.96 -6.93 15.86
C ARG A 114 15.99 -8.04 14.80
N SER A 115 15.67 -7.84 13.51
CA SER A 115 15.67 -8.98 12.55
C SER A 115 16.45 -8.71 11.25
N PHE A 116 17.72 -9.13 11.10
CA PHE A 116 18.27 -10.49 10.84
C PHE A 116 18.18 -11.05 9.39
N PHE A 117 17.91 -10.24 8.35
CA PHE A 117 17.97 -10.72 6.95
C PHE A 117 19.21 -10.30 6.13
N SER A 118 20.23 -9.70 6.74
CA SER A 118 21.46 -9.31 6.03
C SER A 118 22.24 -10.50 5.45
N GLY A 119 22.09 -11.71 6.00
CA GLY A 119 22.80 -12.93 5.58
C GLY A 119 22.22 -13.62 4.33
N ILE A 120 20.90 -13.82 4.27
CA ILE A 120 20.19 -14.41 3.11
C ILE A 120 20.36 -13.53 1.85
N ARG A 121 20.54 -12.23 2.07
CA ARG A 121 20.74 -11.16 1.09
C ARG A 121 21.99 -11.29 0.22
N ARG A 122 23.10 -11.81 0.77
CA ARG A 122 24.35 -12.03 0.01
C ARG A 122 24.30 -13.32 -0.81
N SER A 123 23.62 -14.35 -0.31
CA SER A 123 23.55 -15.66 -0.96
C SER A 123 22.73 -15.63 -2.25
N LEU A 124 21.59 -14.92 -2.26
CA LEU A 124 20.74 -14.80 -3.46
C LEU A 124 21.45 -14.13 -4.64
N ARG A 125 22.26 -13.08 -4.40
CA ARG A 125 22.99 -12.36 -5.46
C ARG A 125 23.98 -13.25 -6.21
N ASN A 126 24.67 -14.13 -5.49
CA ASN A 126 25.66 -15.04 -6.08
C ASN A 126 24.99 -16.19 -6.86
N VAL A 127 23.84 -16.68 -6.38
CA VAL A 127 23.07 -17.74 -7.06
C VAL A 127 22.44 -17.23 -8.36
N PHE A 128 21.95 -15.98 -8.41
CA PHE A 128 21.28 -15.44 -9.60
C PHE A 128 22.24 -15.09 -10.76
N ALA A 129 23.45 -14.60 -10.47
CA ALA A 129 24.45 -14.36 -11.51
C ALA A 129 24.83 -15.68 -12.23
N LEU A 130 25.00 -16.76 -11.47
CA LEU A 130 25.33 -18.09 -12.00
C LEU A 130 24.16 -18.75 -12.75
N LEU A 131 22.92 -18.57 -12.31
CA LEU A 131 21.74 -19.13 -12.98
C LEU A 131 21.40 -18.41 -14.30
N ARG A 132 21.61 -17.10 -14.39
CA ARG A 132 21.37 -16.32 -15.62
C ARG A 132 22.31 -16.79 -16.74
N ASP A 133 23.60 -16.87 -16.45
CA ASP A 133 24.63 -17.16 -17.46
C ASP A 133 24.54 -18.63 -17.91
N SER A 134 24.31 -19.56 -16.99
CA SER A 134 24.19 -20.99 -17.32
C SER A 134 22.92 -21.34 -18.12
N LEU A 135 21.80 -20.65 -17.90
CA LEU A 135 20.57 -20.90 -18.66
C LEU A 135 20.64 -20.36 -20.09
N VAL A 136 21.15 -19.14 -20.29
CA VAL A 136 21.28 -18.54 -21.63
C VAL A 136 22.23 -19.35 -22.51
N ASP A 137 23.37 -19.78 -21.96
CA ASP A 137 24.37 -20.53 -22.74
C ASP A 137 23.93 -21.97 -23.01
N THR A 138 23.29 -22.65 -22.05
CA THR A 138 22.80 -24.02 -22.26
C THR A 138 21.65 -24.06 -23.27
N PHE A 139 20.76 -23.06 -23.30
CA PHE A 139 19.67 -23.02 -24.29
C PHE A 139 20.14 -22.65 -25.70
N ARG A 140 21.18 -21.79 -25.85
CA ARG A 140 21.82 -21.52 -27.16
C ARG A 140 22.46 -22.77 -27.76
N LEU A 141 23.07 -23.61 -26.92
CA LEU A 141 23.62 -24.90 -27.34
C LEU A 141 22.54 -25.92 -27.75
N PHE A 142 21.34 -25.82 -27.20
CA PHE A 142 20.21 -26.68 -27.56
C PHE A 142 19.49 -26.28 -28.85
N VAL A 143 19.29 -24.98 -29.09
CA VAL A 143 18.71 -24.47 -30.35
C VAL A 143 19.60 -24.81 -31.56
N GLY A 144 20.92 -24.91 -31.36
CA GLY A 144 21.87 -25.30 -32.41
C GLY A 144 21.93 -26.80 -32.74
N ARG A 145 21.35 -27.70 -31.93
CA ARG A 145 21.51 -29.17 -32.10
C ARG A 145 20.24 -29.93 -32.49
N THR A 146 19.06 -29.29 -32.51
CA THR A 146 17.80 -29.96 -32.87
C THR A 146 16.95 -29.15 -33.85
N SER A 147 17.50 -28.84 -35.02
CA SER A 147 16.69 -28.40 -36.17
C SER A 147 16.35 -29.58 -37.09
N PRO A 148 15.26 -30.36 -36.86
CA PRO A 148 14.56 -31.00 -37.95
C PRO A 148 13.76 -29.92 -38.70
N LYS A 149 13.80 -29.98 -40.04
CA LYS A 149 13.12 -29.09 -40.99
C LYS A 149 11.59 -29.07 -40.82
N SER A 150 11.06 -28.43 -39.77
CA SER A 150 9.64 -28.13 -39.66
C SER A 150 9.42 -26.71 -39.14
N SER A 151 8.65 -25.95 -39.91
CA SER A 151 8.42 -24.50 -39.79
C SER A 151 7.46 -24.09 -38.66
N VAL A 152 7.35 -24.89 -37.59
CA VAL A 152 6.37 -24.66 -36.51
C VAL A 152 6.98 -24.00 -35.26
N LEU A 153 8.31 -23.80 -35.21
CA LEU A 153 9.00 -23.34 -33.99
C LEU A 153 9.60 -21.92 -34.04
N SER A 154 9.03 -20.99 -34.80
CA SER A 154 9.41 -19.56 -34.70
C SER A 154 8.87 -18.86 -33.43
N SER A 155 8.01 -19.52 -32.65
CA SER A 155 7.37 -19.01 -31.43
C SER A 155 8.11 -19.34 -30.12
N GLY A 156 9.13 -20.20 -30.15
CA GLY A 156 9.87 -20.64 -28.96
C GLY A 156 10.80 -19.57 -28.36
N GLY A 157 11.47 -18.78 -29.20
CA GLY A 157 12.39 -17.72 -28.75
C GLY A 157 11.67 -16.59 -28.01
N THR A 158 10.45 -16.24 -28.43
CA THR A 158 9.64 -15.18 -27.81
C THR A 158 9.09 -15.62 -26.45
N TYR A 159 8.76 -16.90 -26.29
CA TYR A 159 8.29 -17.46 -25.00
C TYR A 159 9.42 -17.51 -23.96
N ILE A 160 10.64 -17.87 -24.37
CA ILE A 160 11.81 -17.93 -23.47
C ILE A 160 12.21 -16.54 -22.99
N ASN A 161 12.19 -15.54 -23.88
CA ASN A 161 12.45 -14.14 -23.49
C ASN A 161 11.37 -13.62 -22.51
N ARG A 162 10.09 -13.96 -22.71
CA ARG A 162 9.01 -13.58 -21.78
C ARG A 162 9.12 -14.23 -20.41
N VAL A 163 9.52 -15.50 -20.34
CA VAL A 163 9.74 -16.20 -19.06
C VAL A 163 10.95 -15.61 -18.33
N GLY A 164 12.03 -15.27 -19.06
CA GLY A 164 13.19 -14.56 -18.53
C GLY A 164 12.88 -13.14 -18.06
N GLU A 165 12.11 -12.36 -18.82
CA GLU A 165 11.65 -11.02 -18.46
C GLU A 165 10.70 -11.04 -17.25
N SER A 166 9.74 -11.97 -17.22
CA SER A 166 8.82 -12.15 -16.07
C SER A 166 9.55 -12.54 -14.79
N PHE A 167 10.65 -13.28 -14.91
CA PHE A 167 11.52 -13.67 -13.80
C PHE A 167 12.36 -12.50 -13.27
N VAL A 168 12.94 -11.68 -14.18
CA VAL A 168 13.66 -10.45 -13.84
C VAL A 168 12.72 -9.43 -13.19
N ASP A 169 11.49 -9.29 -13.69
CA ASP A 169 10.51 -8.34 -13.15
C ASP A 169 9.99 -8.67 -11.75
N TYR A 170 10.01 -9.95 -11.38
CA TYR A 170 9.55 -10.45 -10.08
C TYR A 170 10.64 -10.41 -9.01
N VAL A 171 11.89 -10.73 -9.36
CA VAL A 171 13.02 -10.79 -8.42
C VAL A 171 13.82 -9.48 -8.39
N GLY A 172 13.97 -8.81 -9.53
CA GLY A 172 14.77 -7.58 -9.67
C GLY A 172 14.12 -6.31 -9.12
N ASN A 173 12.79 -6.28 -9.00
CA ASN A 173 12.07 -5.05 -8.62
C ASN A 173 11.64 -4.97 -7.14
N ALA A 174 11.68 -6.07 -6.38
CA ALA A 174 11.26 -6.06 -4.97
C ALA A 174 12.40 -5.75 -4.00
N TYR A 175 13.65 -5.85 -4.44
CA TYR A 175 14.83 -5.63 -3.61
C TYR A 175 15.49 -4.30 -3.90
N ASP A 176 15.64 -3.45 -2.88
CA ASP A 176 16.31 -2.17 -2.98
C ASP A 176 17.41 -2.07 -1.90
N PRO A 177 18.71 -2.17 -2.27
CA PRO A 177 19.79 -2.12 -1.30
C PRO A 177 19.94 -0.76 -0.62
N ILE A 178 19.40 0.32 -1.20
CA ILE A 178 19.42 1.65 -0.59
C ILE A 178 18.37 1.69 0.51
N LEU A 179 17.12 1.38 0.19
CA LEU A 179 16.01 1.39 1.16
C LEU A 179 16.28 0.45 2.34
N GLU A 180 16.91 -0.70 2.09
CA GLU A 180 17.24 -1.63 3.16
C GLU A 180 18.09 -1.02 4.27
N LYS A 181 19.07 -0.17 3.94
CA LYS A 181 19.94 0.45 4.93
C LYS A 181 19.17 1.37 5.90
N PHE A 182 18.00 1.83 5.47
CA PHE A 182 17.17 2.78 6.18
C PHE A 182 15.96 2.13 6.87
N ILE A 183 15.71 0.83 6.71
CA ILE A 183 14.65 0.15 7.45
C ILE A 183 14.88 0.32 8.97
N GLY A 184 13.84 0.75 9.67
CA GLY A 184 13.82 1.03 11.10
C GLY A 184 14.45 2.37 11.50
N ARG A 185 14.94 3.16 10.54
CA ARG A 185 15.53 4.48 10.78
C ARG A 185 14.55 5.60 10.47
N GLU A 186 14.77 6.73 11.12
CA GLU A 186 14.09 7.97 10.77
C GLU A 186 14.63 8.52 9.44
N ILE A 187 13.72 8.90 8.55
CA ILE A 187 13.98 9.33 7.19
C ILE A 187 13.17 10.58 6.84
N VAL A 188 13.64 11.29 5.82
CA VAL A 188 12.84 12.27 5.08
C VAL A 188 12.33 11.60 3.81
N VAL A 189 11.01 11.57 3.67
CA VAL A 189 10.31 11.10 2.48
C VAL A 189 9.74 12.29 1.72
N GLU A 190 10.01 12.37 0.43
CA GLU A 190 9.35 13.27 -0.49
C GLU A 190 8.10 12.58 -1.03
N ILE A 191 6.96 13.27 -1.01
CA ILE A 191 5.68 12.76 -1.53
C ILE A 191 5.16 13.73 -2.58
N SER A 192 4.79 13.19 -3.74
CA SER A 192 4.24 13.96 -4.84
C SER A 192 2.74 14.19 -4.65
N GLU A 193 2.35 15.44 -4.44
CA GLU A 193 0.97 15.89 -4.37
C GLU A 193 0.71 16.96 -5.43
N ASN A 194 -0.24 16.72 -6.34
CA ASN A 194 -0.63 17.67 -7.39
C ASN A 194 0.56 18.18 -8.24
N GLY A 195 1.57 17.32 -8.46
CA GLY A 195 2.78 17.67 -9.22
C GLY A 195 3.87 18.38 -8.41
N HIS A 196 3.65 18.63 -7.11
CA HIS A 196 4.64 19.21 -6.21
C HIS A 196 5.12 18.17 -5.20
N TRP A 197 6.43 18.08 -5.03
CA TRP A 197 7.04 17.25 -4.00
C TRP A 197 7.07 17.99 -2.68
N LYS A 198 6.60 17.34 -1.61
CA LYS A 198 6.67 17.85 -0.24
C LYS A 198 7.42 16.86 0.63
N GLU A 199 8.23 17.40 1.53
CA GLU A 199 9.02 16.61 2.46
C GLU A 199 8.27 16.37 3.77
N PHE A 200 8.38 15.14 4.27
CA PHE A 200 7.85 14.73 5.55
C PHE A 200 8.84 13.81 6.25
N THR A 201 8.82 13.81 7.58
CA THR A 201 9.65 12.93 8.39
C THR A 201 8.83 11.74 8.90
N GLY A 202 9.49 10.59 9.04
CA GLY A 202 8.89 9.37 9.58
C GLY A 202 9.89 8.24 9.65
N ILE A 203 9.44 7.06 10.07
CA ILE A 203 10.30 5.87 10.20
C ILE A 203 10.04 4.93 9.02
N LEU A 204 11.06 4.61 8.23
CA LEU A 204 10.91 3.63 7.15
C LEU A 204 10.70 2.25 7.77
N ARG A 205 9.52 1.67 7.59
CA ARG A 205 9.18 0.36 8.14
C ARG A 205 9.49 -0.76 7.19
N ASN A 206 9.06 -0.63 5.95
CA ASN A 206 9.17 -1.67 4.95
C ASN A 206 9.05 -1.07 3.55
N TYR A 207 9.38 -1.86 2.55
CA TYR A 207 9.10 -1.53 1.17
C TYR A 207 8.77 -2.80 0.38
N SER A 208 8.08 -2.63 -0.75
CA SER A 208 7.84 -3.68 -1.72
C SER A 208 8.21 -3.18 -3.12
N LYS A 209 7.84 -3.93 -4.16
CA LYS A 209 7.94 -3.43 -5.53
C LYS A 209 7.04 -2.21 -5.75
N ASP A 210 5.87 -2.21 -5.14
CA ASP A 210 4.81 -1.25 -5.44
C ASP A 210 4.70 -0.15 -4.37
N PHE A 211 5.14 -0.42 -3.13
CA PHE A 211 4.87 0.46 -1.99
C PHE A 211 6.07 0.78 -1.10
N LEU A 212 6.01 1.92 -0.42
CA LEU A 212 6.80 2.30 0.76
C LEU A 212 5.88 2.36 1.98
N GLU A 213 6.28 1.76 3.09
CA GLU A 213 5.59 1.87 4.37
C GLU A 213 6.40 2.76 5.32
N VAL A 214 5.78 3.86 5.75
CA VAL A 214 6.38 4.85 6.66
C VAL A 214 5.49 4.96 7.90
N LEU A 215 6.08 4.77 9.07
CA LEU A 215 5.38 4.90 10.36
C LEU A 215 5.59 6.29 10.93
N SER A 216 4.65 6.70 11.78
CA SER A 216 4.78 7.92 12.58
C SER A 216 5.03 9.18 11.73
N ILE A 217 4.45 9.23 10.53
CA ILE A 217 4.55 10.37 9.64
C ILE A 217 3.50 11.42 10.02
N LYS A 218 3.91 12.69 10.07
CA LYS A 218 3.00 13.81 10.33
C LYS A 218 2.78 14.60 9.04
N MET A 219 1.60 14.48 8.46
CA MET A 219 1.22 15.21 7.25
C MET A 219 -0.27 15.58 7.26
N PRO A 220 -0.66 16.67 6.57
CA PRO A 220 -2.06 16.95 6.33
C PRO A 220 -2.63 15.95 5.31
N VAL A 221 -3.73 15.30 5.66
CA VAL A 221 -4.54 14.51 4.71
C VAL A 221 -5.92 15.13 4.60
N THR A 222 -6.28 15.52 3.38
CA THR A 222 -7.63 15.99 3.05
C THR A 222 -8.47 14.85 2.49
N LEU A 223 -9.64 14.64 3.09
CA LEU A 223 -10.63 13.62 2.73
C LEU A 223 -11.90 14.32 2.26
N GLU A 224 -12.33 14.01 1.04
CA GLU A 224 -13.63 14.43 0.54
C GLU A 224 -14.67 13.36 0.87
N LEU A 225 -15.60 13.71 1.75
CA LEU A 225 -16.63 12.80 2.23
C LEU A 225 -18.01 13.29 1.79
N PRO A 226 -18.93 12.39 1.42
CA PRO A 226 -20.34 12.72 1.35
C PRO A 226 -20.82 13.34 2.66
N ALA A 227 -21.68 14.36 2.61
CA ALA A 227 -22.29 14.98 3.78
C ALA A 227 -23.39 14.09 4.40
N ASP A 228 -23.09 12.80 4.55
CA ASP A 228 -23.97 11.80 5.13
C ASP A 228 -23.59 11.56 6.59
N LYS A 229 -24.59 11.56 7.47
CA LYS A 229 -24.39 11.39 8.91
C LYS A 229 -23.69 10.08 9.26
N SER A 230 -24.00 8.98 8.56
CA SER A 230 -23.39 7.68 8.81
C SER A 230 -21.92 7.66 8.38
N VAL A 231 -21.57 8.37 7.30
CA VAL A 231 -20.19 8.51 6.84
C VAL A 231 -19.38 9.39 7.79
N LEU A 232 -19.87 10.58 8.14
CA LEU A 232 -19.16 11.52 9.02
C LEU A 232 -18.91 10.93 10.41
N LYS A 233 -19.88 10.14 10.94
CA LYS A 233 -19.72 9.44 12.21
C LYS A 233 -18.54 8.46 12.22
N LYS A 234 -18.22 7.81 11.08
CA LYS A 234 -17.05 6.91 10.95
C LYS A 234 -15.72 7.64 11.15
N PHE A 235 -15.68 8.94 10.87
CA PHE A 235 -14.53 9.81 11.09
C PHE A 235 -14.59 10.54 12.43
N LYS A 236 -15.48 10.11 13.34
CA LYS A 236 -15.75 10.71 14.66
C LYS A 236 -16.21 12.16 14.56
N ILE A 237 -17.06 12.44 13.57
CA ILE A 237 -17.78 13.71 13.46
C ILE A 237 -19.26 13.43 13.70
N ASP A 238 -19.76 13.92 14.84
CA ASP A 238 -21.18 13.81 15.16
C ASP A 238 -21.96 14.91 14.46
N VAL A 239 -23.07 14.54 13.85
CA VAL A 239 -23.97 15.48 13.16
C VAL A 239 -25.31 15.54 13.88
N SER A 240 -25.66 16.74 14.35
CA SER A 240 -27.00 17.06 14.87
C SER A 240 -27.63 18.15 14.02
N VAL A 241 -28.81 17.88 13.46
CA VAL A 241 -29.58 18.85 12.69
C VAL A 241 -30.46 19.65 13.66
N ILE A 242 -30.34 20.96 13.63
CA ILE A 242 -31.23 21.90 14.32
C ILE A 242 -32.39 22.26 13.39
N LYS A 243 -33.47 22.82 13.93
CA LYS A 243 -34.50 23.52 13.14
C LYS A 243 -33.85 24.59 12.22
N ASP A 244 -34.45 24.82 11.07
CA ASP A 244 -34.06 25.80 10.03
C ASP A 244 -32.85 25.42 9.15
N ASP A 245 -32.75 24.16 8.71
CA ASP A 245 -31.71 23.66 7.79
C ASP A 245 -30.26 23.91 8.27
N LYS A 246 -30.07 24.04 9.58
CA LYS A 246 -28.75 24.18 10.21
C LYS A 246 -28.26 22.85 10.74
N GLY A 247 -27.05 22.48 10.36
CA GLY A 247 -26.33 21.33 10.90
C GLY A 247 -25.28 21.79 11.91
N ILE A 248 -25.18 21.10 13.03
CA ILE A 248 -24.02 21.20 13.93
C ILE A 248 -23.14 19.99 13.67
N LEU A 249 -21.88 20.25 13.32
CA LEU A 249 -20.84 19.23 13.22
C LEU A 249 -19.94 19.31 14.45
N CYS A 250 -19.93 18.26 15.26
CA CYS A 250 -19.12 18.18 16.48
C CYS A 250 -17.91 17.26 16.25
N ASN A 251 -16.71 17.77 16.52
CA ASN A 251 -15.49 16.99 16.46
C ASN A 251 -15.38 16.08 17.71
N LYS A 252 -15.53 14.77 17.55
CA LYS A 252 -15.33 13.77 18.62
C LYS A 252 -13.94 13.11 18.58
N ARG A 253 -13.03 13.61 17.74
CA ARG A 253 -11.63 13.16 17.71
C ARG A 253 -10.87 13.72 18.92
N LYS A 254 -9.71 13.12 19.19
CA LYS A 254 -8.79 13.58 20.25
C LYS A 254 -8.02 14.85 19.85
N ASN A 255 -7.90 15.12 18.56
CA ASN A 255 -7.13 16.22 18.00
C ASN A 255 -8.03 17.14 17.16
N SER A 256 -7.54 18.35 16.89
CA SER A 256 -8.24 19.30 16.01
C SER A 256 -8.23 18.82 14.57
N LEU A 257 -9.26 19.19 13.83
CA LEU A 257 -9.38 18.91 12.41
C LEU A 257 -9.92 20.16 11.70
N LYS A 258 -9.60 20.34 10.43
CA LYS A 258 -10.15 21.41 9.61
C LYS A 258 -11.35 20.89 8.82
N ILE A 259 -12.47 21.60 8.88
CA ILE A 259 -13.68 21.32 8.12
C ILE A 259 -13.84 22.42 7.08
N ASP A 260 -13.89 22.03 5.80
CA ASP A 260 -14.24 22.92 4.71
C ASP A 260 -15.57 22.49 4.06
N ILE A 261 -16.58 23.38 4.08
CA ILE A 261 -17.94 23.15 3.55
C ILE A 261 -18.47 24.44 2.94
N ASP A 262 -18.86 24.44 1.67
CA ASP A 262 -19.53 25.56 0.98
C ASP A 262 -18.89 26.94 1.23
N GLY A 263 -17.57 27.00 1.31
CA GLY A 263 -16.80 28.23 1.54
C GLY A 263 -16.51 28.56 3.01
N LEU A 264 -17.15 27.88 3.97
CA LEU A 264 -16.74 27.87 5.37
C LEU A 264 -15.49 27.00 5.52
N SER A 265 -14.47 27.51 6.22
CA SER A 265 -13.20 26.82 6.47
C SER A 265 -12.78 27.05 7.92
N GLU A 266 -13.09 26.12 8.81
CA GLU A 266 -12.83 26.25 10.24
C GLU A 266 -11.98 25.12 10.81
N ILE A 267 -11.10 25.46 11.76
CA ILE A 267 -10.39 24.48 12.58
C ILE A 267 -11.24 24.20 13.82
N VAL A 268 -11.73 22.97 13.92
CA VAL A 268 -12.62 22.55 15.01
C VAL A 268 -11.81 21.77 16.04
N GLU A 269 -11.67 22.35 17.24
CA GLU A 269 -11.01 21.70 18.37
C GLU A 269 -11.79 20.46 18.89
N PRO A 270 -11.14 19.56 19.63
CA PRO A 270 -11.81 18.41 20.25
C PRO A 270 -13.04 18.82 21.08
N ASN A 271 -14.16 18.12 20.86
CA ASN A 271 -15.47 18.36 21.47
C ASN A 271 -16.08 19.75 21.20
N LYS A 272 -15.47 20.56 20.34
CA LYS A 272 -16.11 21.77 19.80
C LYS A 272 -16.96 21.41 18.60
N SER A 273 -17.84 22.34 18.25
CA SER A 273 -18.74 22.18 17.12
C SER A 273 -18.73 23.42 16.25
N VAL A 274 -19.01 23.20 14.97
CA VAL A 274 -19.20 24.25 13.98
C VAL A 274 -20.63 24.19 13.47
N GLU A 275 -21.24 25.36 13.32
CA GLU A 275 -22.55 25.51 12.69
C GLU A 275 -22.37 25.61 11.17
N VAL A 276 -23.20 24.85 10.44
CA VAL A 276 -23.17 24.78 8.99
C VAL A 276 -24.58 25.06 8.49
N GLU A 277 -24.70 26.00 7.58
CA GLU A 277 -25.97 26.31 6.91
C GLU A 277 -26.30 25.24 5.85
N LYS A 278 -27.60 25.09 5.53
CA LYS A 278 -28.09 24.22 4.46
C LYS A 278 -27.75 22.73 4.63
N PHE A 279 -27.70 22.25 5.87
CA PHE A 279 -27.60 20.82 6.13
C PHE A 279 -29.03 20.23 6.19
N PRO A 280 -29.42 19.26 5.33
CA PRO A 280 -28.57 18.26 4.67
C PRO A 280 -28.30 18.45 3.16
N ASP A 281 -28.61 19.62 2.57
CA ASP A 281 -28.44 19.86 1.13
C ASP A 281 -26.97 19.95 0.66
N VAL A 282 -26.03 20.11 1.61
CA VAL A 282 -24.60 19.99 1.37
C VAL A 282 -24.29 18.65 0.72
N LYS A 283 -23.51 18.64 -0.37
CA LYS A 283 -23.15 17.40 -1.07
C LYS A 283 -21.95 16.69 -0.44
N SER A 284 -20.93 17.46 -0.09
CA SER A 284 -19.63 16.95 0.36
C SER A 284 -19.02 17.84 1.43
N VAL A 285 -18.27 17.21 2.33
CA VAL A 285 -17.49 17.83 3.39
C VAL A 285 -16.04 17.48 3.18
N LEU A 286 -15.16 18.48 3.12
CA LEU A 286 -13.72 18.28 3.11
C LEU A 286 -13.19 18.30 4.54
N LEU A 287 -12.56 17.19 4.94
CA LEU A 287 -11.91 17.08 6.25
C LEU A 287 -10.41 17.06 6.06
N THR A 288 -9.69 18.01 6.65
CA THR A 288 -8.23 17.97 6.70
C THR A 288 -7.75 17.59 8.09
N ILE A 289 -7.08 16.43 8.17
CA ILE A 289 -6.53 15.86 9.39
C ILE A 289 -5.01 16.07 9.36
N ASN A 290 -4.46 16.77 10.35
CA ASN A 290 -3.02 17.03 10.45
C ASN A 290 -2.46 16.40 11.73
N GLU A 291 -2.35 15.08 11.71
CA GLU A 291 -1.98 14.26 12.86
C GLU A 291 -0.87 13.27 12.48
N GLU A 292 -0.29 12.62 13.49
CA GLU A 292 0.62 11.51 13.29
C GLU A 292 -0.15 10.28 12.79
N MET A 293 0.35 9.66 11.73
CA MET A 293 -0.26 8.47 11.12
C MET A 293 0.81 7.49 10.65
N ASP A 294 0.41 6.24 10.46
CA ASP A 294 1.19 5.31 9.65
C ASP A 294 0.64 5.35 8.23
N ALA A 295 1.51 5.32 7.22
CA ALA A 295 1.09 5.45 5.85
C ALA A 295 1.87 4.53 4.89
N ILE A 296 1.17 4.07 3.86
CA ILE A 296 1.72 3.33 2.73
C ILE A 296 1.51 4.18 1.49
N PHE A 297 2.61 4.43 0.78
CA PHE A 297 2.62 5.21 -0.45
C PHE A 297 3.04 4.35 -1.63
N PRO A 298 2.45 4.53 -2.82
CA PRO A 298 3.00 4.00 -4.05
C PRO A 298 4.45 4.50 -4.24
N ARG A 299 5.36 3.62 -4.66
CA ARG A 299 6.75 3.98 -4.95
C ARG A 299 6.90 4.97 -6.10
N SER A 300 5.88 5.12 -6.95
CA SER A 300 5.84 6.16 -7.98
C SER A 300 5.64 7.56 -7.40
N ASP A 301 5.02 7.65 -6.22
CA ASP A 301 4.50 8.90 -5.66
C ASP A 301 5.21 9.28 -4.35
N ALA A 302 6.13 8.44 -3.86
CA ALA A 302 6.95 8.70 -2.68
C ALA A 302 8.39 8.19 -2.82
N ILE A 303 9.37 8.98 -2.36
CA ILE A 303 10.80 8.68 -2.48
C ILE A 303 11.52 9.00 -1.15
N VAL A 304 12.34 8.08 -0.66
CA VAL A 304 13.23 8.34 0.48
C VAL A 304 14.47 9.09 0.00
N ARG A 305 14.72 10.30 0.54
CA ARG A 305 15.84 11.16 0.10
C ARG A 305 16.95 11.31 1.12
N HIS A 306 16.56 11.54 2.38
CA HIS A 306 17.51 11.83 3.44
C HIS A 306 17.31 10.90 4.63
N ASN A 307 18.39 10.66 5.37
CA ASN A 307 18.32 10.10 6.71
C ASN A 307 18.36 11.22 7.74
N ILE A 308 17.69 11.02 8.86
CA ILE A 308 17.83 11.90 10.02
C ILE A 308 18.87 11.26 10.94
N PRO A 309 19.93 11.98 11.34
CA PRO A 309 20.92 11.46 12.26
C PRO A 309 20.29 11.18 13.63
N GLU A 310 20.61 10.03 14.23
CA GLU A 310 20.29 9.75 15.63
C GLU A 310 21.17 10.67 16.49
N ILE A 311 20.55 11.63 17.18
CA ILE A 311 21.21 12.55 18.14
C ILE A 311 21.33 11.87 19.50
#